data_AF-D2W1G2-F1
#
_entry.id   AF-D2W1G2-F1
#
_cell.length_a   1.000
_cell.length_b   1.000
_cell.length_c   1.000
_cell.angle_alpha   90.00
_cell.angle_beta   90.00
_cell.angle_gamma   90.00
#
_symmetry.space_group_name_H-M   'P 1'
#
loop_
_entity.id
_entity.type
_entity.pdbx_description
1 polymer ?
#
loop_
_entity_poly.entity_id
_entity_poly.type
_entity_poly.pdbx_seq_one_letter_code
_entity_poly.pdbx_strand_id
1 'polypeptide(L)'
;MNKSSPSADTSNTTTDLESPSTEAIIPQTIPLPPSNQIIEIYFTFLCGVNPLIEKEKLKYFTNNYLFQIDEEKIELEENEWIKSKEEMKSVHCFYLAISAYAKQATEGLDETILKKAEKEFAIMSMDYSTEFYWAASALILLIVYIGEGNLYKLNYYLAIVNFYIENNKDCKEHKFFKPLERYRDQIASRFKNNVQSLGNTLESLSKIFFHSTSMKLEDFLLPGVWEHMKTSPVTPQNFILFKQVLDIIFQTMVKFKQTVTESLVDCHNEIFFQSQRLYTTIITEGYILLFLKQIQEVSFPAMEEIALKITLLTENELFL
;
A
#
# COMPACT_ATOMS: atom_id res chain seq x y z
N MET A 1 9.64 76.75 33.81
CA MET A 1 10.64 77.13 34.84
C MET A 1 11.43 75.87 35.23
N ASN A 2 12.68 76.02 35.69
CA ASN A 2 13.59 74.91 35.96
C ASN A 2 13.57 74.44 37.43
N LYS A 3 14.27 73.30 37.67
CA LYS A 3 14.67 72.66 38.94
C LYS A 3 13.65 71.64 39.49
N SER A 4 14.07 70.46 39.99
CA SER A 4 15.44 69.89 40.06
C SER A 4 15.47 68.36 40.31
N SER A 5 16.46 67.69 39.69
CA SER A 5 17.00 66.35 40.02
C SER A 5 18.16 66.48 41.06
N PRO A 6 19.02 65.47 41.38
CA PRO A 6 19.17 64.06 40.93
C PRO A 6 18.45 63.10 41.91
N SER A 7 18.83 61.85 42.27
CA SER A 7 19.97 60.91 42.04
C SER A 7 19.52 59.51 42.51
N ALA A 8 19.98 58.36 42.01
CA ALA A 8 20.87 57.96 40.89
C ALA A 8 20.44 56.52 40.44
N ASP A 9 21.17 55.60 39.79
CA ASP A 9 22.58 55.50 39.35
C ASP A 9 22.74 54.46 38.19
N THR A 10 23.98 54.02 37.91
CA THR A 10 24.49 52.84 37.13
C THR A 10 23.51 51.90 36.39
N SER A 11 23.81 51.40 35.18
CA SER A 11 24.93 51.65 34.25
C SER A 11 24.62 51.04 32.87
N ASN A 12 25.09 51.67 31.78
CA ASN A 12 24.87 51.16 30.42
C ASN A 12 25.80 49.99 30.05
N THR A 13 25.25 48.95 29.42
CA THR A 13 25.95 48.09 28.48
C THR A 13 25.09 47.95 27.23
N THR A 14 25.68 48.16 26.04
CA THR A 14 25.00 48.01 24.76
C THR A 14 24.85 46.54 24.37
N THR A 15 23.65 46.16 23.92
CA THR A 15 23.42 44.93 23.15
C THR A 15 22.81 45.31 21.81
N ASP A 16 23.55 45.06 20.74
CA ASP A 16 23.12 45.26 19.36
C ASP A 16 22.04 44.25 18.94
N LEU A 17 21.34 44.56 17.86
CA LEU A 17 20.34 43.66 17.27
C LEU A 17 21.02 42.58 16.43
N GLU A 18 21.13 41.37 16.97
CA GLU A 18 21.26 40.16 16.15
C GLU A 18 19.97 39.36 16.20
N SER A 19 19.43 39.06 15.01
CA SER A 19 18.26 38.20 14.85
C SER A 19 18.73 36.74 14.83
N PRO A 20 18.30 35.88 15.77
CA PRO A 20 18.67 34.48 15.73
C PRO A 20 18.02 33.80 14.53
N SER A 21 18.81 33.53 13.50
CA SER A 21 18.44 32.62 12.41
C SER A 21 18.36 31.21 12.97
N THR A 22 17.18 30.81 13.44
CA THR A 22 16.93 29.44 13.93
C THR A 22 16.90 28.47 12.75
N GLU A 23 18.08 28.14 12.23
CA GLU A 23 18.28 26.96 11.40
C GLU A 23 17.82 25.75 12.22
N ALA A 24 16.80 25.04 11.73
CA ALA A 24 16.31 23.84 12.37
C ALA A 24 17.34 22.72 12.14
N ILE A 25 18.28 22.58 13.07
CA ILE A 25 19.26 21.49 13.09
C ILE A 25 18.49 20.18 13.32
N ILE A 26 18.10 19.53 12.22
CA ILE A 26 17.54 18.18 12.22
C ILE A 26 18.67 17.23 12.65
N PRO A 27 18.51 16.45 13.74
CA PRO A 27 19.55 15.51 14.17
C PRO A 27 19.88 14.49 13.07
N GLN A 28 21.16 14.32 12.79
CA GLN A 28 21.63 13.35 11.80
C GLN A 28 21.43 11.91 12.30
N THR A 29 21.17 10.99 11.36
CA THR A 29 21.17 9.53 11.57
C THR A 29 20.32 9.03 12.75
N ILE A 30 19.00 9.10 12.63
CA ILE A 30 18.11 8.19 13.35
C ILE A 30 18.40 6.76 12.85
N PRO A 31 18.57 5.76 13.73
CA PRO A 31 18.79 4.38 13.30
C PRO A 31 17.51 3.83 12.65
N LEU A 32 17.55 3.64 11.33
CA LEU A 32 16.60 2.78 10.65
C LEU A 32 16.58 1.39 11.33
N PRO A 33 15.43 0.71 11.42
CA PRO A 33 15.41 -0.70 11.78
C PRO A 33 16.32 -1.49 10.83
N PRO A 34 16.94 -2.61 11.28
CA PRO A 34 17.90 -3.37 10.49
C PRO A 34 17.35 -3.64 9.08
N SER A 35 18.12 -3.32 8.04
CA SER A 35 17.66 -3.35 6.65
C SER A 35 17.01 -4.69 6.26
N ASN A 36 17.63 -5.79 6.67
CA ASN A 36 17.09 -7.15 6.50
C ASN A 36 15.72 -7.34 7.18
N GLN A 37 15.44 -6.72 8.32
CA GLN A 37 14.15 -6.81 9.00
C GLN A 37 13.04 -6.13 8.18
N ILE A 38 13.31 -4.96 7.58
CA ILE A 38 12.37 -4.29 6.67
C ILE A 38 12.09 -5.17 5.43
N ILE A 39 13.12 -5.80 4.88
CA ILE A 39 12.99 -6.71 3.74
C ILE A 39 12.11 -7.91 4.11
N GLU A 40 12.39 -8.60 5.22
CA GLU A 40 11.58 -9.75 5.64
C GLU A 40 10.13 -9.36 5.99
N ILE A 41 9.90 -8.21 6.63
CA ILE A 41 8.53 -7.70 6.87
C ILE A 41 7.82 -7.41 5.53
N TYR A 42 8.49 -6.77 4.57
CA TYR A 42 7.90 -6.46 3.27
C TYR A 42 7.47 -7.72 2.50
N PHE A 43 8.34 -8.72 2.39
CA PHE A 43 8.05 -9.95 1.65
C PHE A 43 7.15 -10.94 2.41
N THR A 44 7.12 -10.91 3.75
CA THR A 44 6.28 -11.83 4.55
C THR A 44 4.86 -11.30 4.73
N PHE A 45 4.68 -9.98 4.89
CA PHE A 45 3.40 -9.38 5.28
C PHE A 45 2.87 -8.32 4.29
N LEU A 46 3.72 -7.38 3.86
CA LEU A 46 3.25 -6.14 3.22
C LEU A 46 2.96 -6.27 1.72
N CYS A 47 3.78 -7.00 0.95
CA CYS A 47 3.62 -7.11 -0.50
C CYS A 47 2.43 -7.98 -0.93
N GLY A 48 2.00 -8.90 -0.03
CA GLY A 48 1.02 -9.94 -0.32
C GLY A 48 1.33 -10.67 -1.63
N VAL A 49 0.30 -10.85 -2.45
CA VAL A 49 0.42 -11.50 -3.77
C VAL A 49 0.88 -10.57 -4.91
N ASN A 50 1.35 -9.35 -4.63
CA ASN A 50 1.77 -8.37 -5.65
C ASN A 50 3.10 -7.65 -5.28
N PRO A 51 4.26 -8.35 -5.18
CA PRO A 51 5.55 -7.68 -4.99
C PRO A 51 5.87 -6.73 -6.14
N LEU A 52 6.64 -5.68 -5.83
CA LEU A 52 7.05 -4.65 -6.78
C LEU A 52 8.57 -4.61 -7.02
N ILE A 53 9.34 -5.41 -6.28
CA ILE A 53 10.79 -5.57 -6.42
C ILE A 53 11.17 -7.02 -6.10
N GLU A 54 12.34 -7.46 -6.57
CA GLU A 54 12.95 -8.74 -6.19
C GLU A 54 13.64 -8.64 -4.83
N LYS A 55 13.61 -9.73 -4.06
CA LYS A 55 14.20 -9.79 -2.72
C LYS A 55 15.71 -9.65 -2.76
N GLU A 56 16.37 -10.33 -3.69
CA GLU A 56 17.83 -10.20 -3.84
C GLU A 56 18.23 -8.82 -4.41
N LYS A 57 17.43 -8.21 -5.30
CA LYS A 57 17.64 -6.81 -5.74
C LYS A 57 17.57 -5.82 -4.58
N LEU A 58 16.57 -5.97 -3.71
CA LEU A 58 16.39 -5.09 -2.55
C LEU A 58 17.50 -5.31 -1.51
N LYS A 59 17.90 -6.57 -1.24
CA LYS A 59 19.06 -6.90 -0.40
C LYS A 59 20.36 -6.31 -0.96
N TYR A 60 20.60 -6.47 -2.26
CA TYR A 60 21.79 -5.94 -2.94
C TYR A 60 21.84 -4.41 -2.80
N PHE A 61 20.72 -3.73 -3.01
CA PHE A 61 20.61 -2.30 -2.75
C PHE A 61 20.92 -1.94 -1.28
N THR A 62 20.32 -2.63 -0.30
CA THR A 62 20.52 -2.29 1.11
C THR A 62 21.92 -2.58 1.64
N ASN A 63 22.60 -3.56 1.06
CA ASN A 63 23.94 -3.96 1.49
C ASN A 63 25.04 -3.09 0.87
N ASN A 64 24.84 -2.57 -0.35
CA ASN A 64 25.87 -1.83 -1.08
C ASN A 64 25.63 -0.32 -1.09
N TYR A 65 24.39 0.16 -1.27
CA TYR A 65 24.12 1.59 -1.57
C TYR A 65 23.38 2.37 -0.48
N LEU A 66 22.61 1.72 0.40
CA LEU A 66 21.76 2.42 1.38
C LEU A 66 22.53 3.43 2.25
N PHE A 67 23.74 3.10 2.70
CA PHE A 67 24.58 4.00 3.49
C PHE A 67 25.37 5.02 2.65
N GLN A 68 25.66 4.71 1.38
CA GLN A 68 26.40 5.59 0.47
C GLN A 68 25.53 6.76 -0.06
N ILE A 69 24.22 6.59 -0.09
CA ILE A 69 23.28 7.58 -0.66
C ILE A 69 23.22 8.87 0.16
N ASP A 70 23.29 8.77 1.49
CA ASP A 70 23.34 9.96 2.36
C ASP A 70 24.72 10.67 2.35
N GLU A 71 25.73 10.12 1.66
CA GLU A 71 27.08 10.72 1.51
C GLU A 71 27.35 11.33 0.12
N GLU A 72 26.39 11.30 -0.80
CA GLU A 72 26.43 11.76 -2.22
C GLU A 72 27.53 11.14 -3.13
N LYS A 73 28.55 10.47 -2.59
CA LYS A 73 29.70 9.90 -3.32
C LYS A 73 29.43 8.50 -3.87
N ILE A 74 28.36 8.33 -4.63
CA ILE A 74 27.99 7.01 -5.15
C ILE A 74 28.65 6.75 -6.50
N GLU A 75 29.64 5.86 -6.52
CA GLU A 75 30.16 5.23 -7.73
C GLU A 75 29.31 3.99 -8.04
N LEU A 76 28.73 3.94 -9.25
CA LEU A 76 27.89 2.83 -9.68
C LEU A 76 28.74 1.85 -10.49
N GLU A 77 29.11 0.73 -9.87
CA GLU A 77 29.74 -0.39 -10.56
C GLU A 77 28.71 -1.13 -11.44
N GLU A 78 29.15 -1.65 -12.60
CA GLU A 78 28.29 -2.47 -13.47
C GLU A 78 27.88 -3.77 -12.75
N ASN A 79 26.57 -3.97 -12.59
CA ASN A 79 26.00 -5.10 -11.88
C ASN A 79 24.63 -5.49 -12.48
N GLU A 80 24.16 -6.70 -12.18
CA GLU A 80 22.90 -7.24 -12.74
C GLU A 80 21.62 -6.63 -12.13
N TRP A 81 21.73 -6.02 -10.94
CA TRP A 81 20.60 -5.63 -10.11
C TRP A 81 20.17 -4.17 -10.28
N ILE A 82 21.11 -3.23 -10.42
CA ILE A 82 20.90 -1.79 -10.48
C ILE A 82 21.63 -1.23 -11.70
N LYS A 83 20.86 -0.86 -12.73
CA LYS A 83 21.37 -0.52 -14.07
C LYS A 83 21.75 0.95 -14.24
N SER A 84 21.24 1.83 -13.39
CA SER A 84 21.44 3.27 -13.52
C SER A 84 21.32 4.01 -12.16
N LYS A 85 21.75 5.28 -12.12
CA LYS A 85 21.67 6.09 -10.89
C LYS A 85 20.23 6.56 -10.61
N GLU A 86 19.41 6.68 -11.66
CA GLU A 86 17.98 6.95 -11.61
C GLU A 86 17.25 5.78 -10.97
N GLU A 87 17.49 4.55 -11.45
CA GLU A 87 16.93 3.34 -10.84
C GLU A 87 17.36 3.19 -9.37
N MET A 88 18.64 3.42 -9.07
CA MET A 88 19.18 3.35 -7.70
C MET A 88 18.48 4.33 -6.73
N LYS A 89 18.34 5.61 -7.11
CA LYS A 89 17.59 6.60 -6.32
C LYS A 89 16.12 6.19 -6.18
N SER A 90 15.55 5.61 -7.23
CA SER A 90 14.16 5.13 -7.21
C SER A 90 13.96 3.94 -6.26
N VAL A 91 14.93 3.02 -6.18
CA VAL A 91 14.91 1.93 -5.19
C VAL A 91 15.14 2.47 -3.77
N HIS A 92 15.90 3.56 -3.57
CA HIS A 92 16.01 4.22 -2.26
C HIS A 92 14.69 4.84 -1.81
N CYS A 93 14.02 5.61 -2.67
CA CYS A 93 12.68 6.13 -2.39
C CYS A 93 11.69 5.00 -2.07
N PHE A 94 11.77 3.88 -2.81
CA PHE A 94 10.94 2.70 -2.55
C PHE A 94 11.26 2.06 -1.19
N TYR A 95 12.55 1.92 -0.84
CA TYR A 95 13.00 1.42 0.46
C TYR A 95 12.50 2.29 1.63
N LEU A 96 12.53 3.61 1.49
CA LEU A 96 11.99 4.52 2.50
C LEU A 96 10.46 4.41 2.62
N ALA A 97 9.75 4.27 1.50
CA ALA A 97 8.30 4.09 1.51
C ALA A 97 7.88 2.76 2.19
N ILE A 98 8.54 1.63 1.88
CA ILE A 98 8.27 0.36 2.58
C ILE A 98 8.72 0.39 4.04
N SER A 99 9.75 1.17 4.40
CA SER A 99 10.16 1.37 5.79
C SER A 99 9.09 2.12 6.60
N ALA A 100 8.49 3.17 6.03
CA ALA A 100 7.38 3.88 6.65
C ALA A 100 6.14 2.98 6.81
N TYR A 101 5.80 2.19 5.79
CA TYR A 101 4.67 1.26 5.87
C TYR A 101 4.92 0.12 6.87
N ALA A 102 6.13 -0.44 6.92
CA ALA A 102 6.52 -1.44 7.91
C ALA A 102 6.39 -0.92 9.34
N LYS A 103 6.91 0.28 9.64
CA LYS A 103 6.74 0.91 10.95
C LYS A 103 5.28 1.12 11.30
N GLN A 104 4.48 1.68 10.38
CA GLN A 104 3.03 1.85 10.59
C GLN A 104 2.32 0.52 10.91
N ALA A 105 2.76 -0.59 10.31
CA ALA A 105 2.20 -1.93 10.54
C ALA A 105 2.67 -2.60 11.84
N THR A 106 3.86 -2.29 12.38
CA THR A 106 4.43 -2.98 13.55
C THR A 106 4.46 -2.16 14.84
N GLU A 107 4.65 -0.85 14.75
CA GLU A 107 4.97 0.04 15.89
C GLU A 107 4.16 1.35 15.90
N GLY A 108 3.51 1.69 14.79
CA GLY A 108 2.91 3.00 14.54
C GLY A 108 3.73 3.84 13.55
N LEU A 109 3.11 4.88 12.99
CA LEU A 109 3.74 5.64 11.91
C LEU A 109 4.93 6.49 12.42
N ASP A 110 6.11 6.23 11.87
CA ASP A 110 7.27 7.11 12.02
C ASP A 110 7.19 8.28 11.03
N GLU A 111 6.77 9.45 11.53
CA GLU A 111 6.72 10.69 10.74
C GLU A 111 8.08 11.08 10.13
N THR A 112 9.21 10.70 10.73
CA THR A 112 10.55 11.09 10.25
C THR A 112 10.93 10.29 9.00
N ILE A 113 10.69 8.97 9.02
CA ILE A 113 10.90 8.10 7.86
C ILE A 113 9.90 8.47 6.75
N LEU A 114 8.64 8.73 7.08
CA LEU A 114 7.65 9.18 6.09
C LEU A 114 8.06 10.52 5.46
N LYS A 115 8.50 11.51 6.23
CA LYS A 115 8.97 12.80 5.69
C LYS A 115 10.24 12.65 4.84
N LYS A 116 11.16 11.72 5.16
CA LYS A 116 12.29 11.40 4.26
C LYS A 116 11.77 10.78 2.96
N ALA A 117 10.84 9.82 3.03
CA ALA A 117 10.24 9.20 1.85
C ALA A 117 9.50 10.22 0.95
N GLU A 118 8.68 11.11 1.53
CA GLU A 118 8.00 12.18 0.78
C GLU A 118 8.97 13.15 0.13
N LYS A 119 10.07 13.51 0.82
CA LYS A 119 11.11 14.41 0.29
C LYS A 119 11.83 13.79 -0.91
N GLU A 120 12.32 12.56 -0.79
CA GLU A 120 13.01 11.87 -1.88
C GLU A 120 12.06 11.66 -3.08
N PHE A 121 10.82 11.26 -2.81
CA PHE A 121 9.77 11.12 -3.84
C PHE A 121 9.50 12.43 -4.60
N ALA A 122 9.47 13.56 -3.89
CA ALA A 122 9.28 14.88 -4.46
C ALA A 122 10.48 15.35 -5.29
N ILE A 123 11.71 15.12 -4.81
CA ILE A 123 12.95 15.40 -5.56
C ILE A 123 12.93 14.63 -6.89
N MET A 124 12.66 13.33 -6.85
CA MET A 124 12.60 12.50 -8.05
C MET A 124 11.50 12.88 -9.05
N SER A 125 10.42 13.54 -8.60
CA SER A 125 9.27 13.85 -9.45
C SER A 125 9.58 14.80 -10.61
N MET A 126 10.69 15.56 -10.52
CA MET A 126 11.14 16.46 -11.58
C MET A 126 11.91 15.73 -12.68
N ASP A 127 12.85 14.85 -12.32
CA ASP A 127 13.81 14.25 -13.26
C ASP A 127 13.46 12.81 -13.66
N TYR A 128 12.79 12.04 -12.78
CA TYR A 128 12.66 10.57 -12.88
C TYR A 128 11.21 10.09 -12.80
N SER A 129 10.24 10.90 -13.22
CA SER A 129 8.80 10.56 -13.20
C SER A 129 8.38 9.40 -14.14
N THR A 130 9.30 8.93 -14.99
CA THR A 130 9.16 7.73 -15.82
C THR A 130 9.74 6.45 -15.20
N GLU A 131 10.37 6.52 -14.03
CA GLU A 131 10.97 5.35 -13.38
C GLU A 131 9.94 4.45 -12.69
N PHE A 132 10.11 3.13 -12.83
CA PHE A 132 9.16 2.18 -12.25
C PHE A 132 9.11 2.27 -10.72
N TYR A 133 10.26 2.33 -10.06
CA TYR A 133 10.31 2.34 -8.60
C TYR A 133 9.82 3.68 -8.00
N TRP A 134 9.77 4.78 -8.79
CA TRP A 134 9.06 5.99 -8.40
C TRP A 134 7.54 5.75 -8.30
N ALA A 135 6.94 5.13 -9.33
CA ALA A 135 5.52 4.79 -9.31
C ALA A 135 5.18 3.70 -8.27
N ALA A 136 6.09 2.75 -8.03
CA ALA A 136 5.97 1.80 -6.93
C ALA A 136 6.02 2.52 -5.56
N SER A 137 6.88 3.54 -5.40
CA SER A 137 6.94 4.37 -4.19
C SER A 137 5.64 5.13 -3.96
N ALA A 138 5.06 5.73 -5.01
CA ALA A 138 3.75 6.36 -4.94
C ALA A 138 2.66 5.37 -4.47
N LEU A 139 2.71 4.11 -4.94
CA LEU A 139 1.75 3.09 -4.52
C LEU A 139 1.91 2.66 -3.06
N ILE A 140 3.14 2.63 -2.52
CA ILE A 140 3.33 2.34 -1.09
C ILE A 140 2.95 3.54 -0.21
N LEU A 141 3.31 4.76 -0.60
CA LEU A 141 2.89 5.99 0.10
C LEU A 141 1.36 6.17 0.10
N LEU A 142 0.69 5.76 -0.98
CA LEU A 142 -0.78 5.65 -1.04
C LEU A 142 -1.34 4.74 0.06
N ILE A 143 -0.69 3.59 0.33
CA ILE A 143 -1.12 2.66 1.38
C ILE A 143 -0.89 3.24 2.78
N VAL A 144 0.24 3.92 3.01
CA VAL A 144 0.51 4.61 4.29
C VAL A 144 -0.59 5.64 4.58
N TYR A 145 -0.93 6.49 3.60
CA TYR A 145 -1.98 7.50 3.75
C TYR A 145 -3.41 6.96 3.76
N ILE A 146 -3.62 5.71 3.33
CA ILE A 146 -4.86 4.96 3.61
C ILE A 146 -4.94 4.58 5.10
N GLY A 147 -3.84 4.14 5.71
CA GLY A 147 -3.76 3.89 7.15
C GLY A 147 -4.05 5.14 8.00
N GLU A 148 -3.49 6.29 7.59
CA GLU A 148 -3.72 7.59 8.24
C GLU A 148 -5.09 8.23 7.91
N GLY A 149 -5.88 7.63 6.99
CA GLY A 149 -7.14 8.21 6.53
C GLY A 149 -7.02 9.55 5.77
N ASN A 150 -5.82 9.93 5.32
CA ASN A 150 -5.56 11.22 4.67
C ASN A 150 -6.01 11.22 3.20
N LEU A 151 -7.30 11.50 2.99
CA LEU A 151 -7.93 11.51 1.67
C LEU A 151 -7.27 12.45 0.65
N TYR A 152 -6.62 13.53 1.08
CA TYR A 152 -5.92 14.44 0.16
C TYR A 152 -4.64 13.79 -0.40
N LYS A 153 -3.77 13.30 0.49
CA LYS A 153 -2.54 12.58 0.10
C LYS A 153 -2.86 11.30 -0.68
N LEU A 154 -3.90 10.56 -0.26
CA LEU A 154 -4.42 9.39 -0.97
C LEU A 154 -4.76 9.73 -2.44
N ASN A 155 -5.56 10.77 -2.68
CA ASN A 155 -5.92 11.14 -4.06
C ASN A 155 -4.71 11.64 -4.87
N TYR A 156 -3.77 12.35 -4.26
CA TYR A 156 -2.51 12.78 -4.89
C TYR A 156 -1.67 11.59 -5.37
N TYR A 157 -1.34 10.65 -4.47
CA TYR A 157 -0.53 9.48 -4.84
C TYR A 157 -1.24 8.56 -5.84
N LEU A 158 -2.56 8.36 -5.69
CA LEU A 158 -3.35 7.61 -6.66
C LEU A 158 -3.34 8.27 -8.05
N ALA A 159 -3.38 9.60 -8.15
CA ALA A 159 -3.27 10.31 -9.42
C ALA A 159 -1.90 10.05 -10.10
N ILE A 160 -0.81 10.01 -9.33
CA ILE A 160 0.53 9.73 -9.87
C ILE A 160 0.64 8.28 -10.36
N VAL A 161 0.16 7.29 -9.60
CA VAL A 161 0.19 5.88 -10.06
C VAL A 161 -0.65 5.70 -11.33
N ASN A 162 -1.79 6.40 -11.44
CA ASN A 162 -2.57 6.43 -12.68
C ASN A 162 -1.77 7.04 -13.84
N PHE A 163 -1.19 8.22 -13.66
CA PHE A 163 -0.35 8.89 -14.68
C PHE A 163 0.79 7.99 -15.17
N TYR A 164 1.51 7.32 -14.26
CA TYR A 164 2.57 6.38 -14.64
C TYR A 164 2.03 5.21 -15.47
N ILE A 165 0.98 4.54 -14.99
CA ILE A 165 0.36 3.40 -15.69
C ILE A 165 -0.13 3.85 -17.07
N GLU A 166 -0.70 5.04 -17.18
CA GLU A 166 -1.32 5.56 -18.42
C GLU A 166 -0.30 5.91 -19.50
N ASN A 167 0.82 6.54 -19.15
CA ASN A 167 1.89 6.84 -20.10
C ASN A 167 2.73 5.61 -20.48
N ASN A 168 2.78 4.58 -19.63
CA ASN A 168 3.55 3.35 -19.86
C ASN A 168 2.68 2.15 -20.29
N LYS A 169 1.44 2.38 -20.74
CA LYS A 169 0.54 1.29 -21.19
C LYS A 169 1.15 0.41 -22.27
N ASP A 170 1.96 0.96 -23.15
CA ASP A 170 2.52 0.23 -24.29
C ASP A 170 3.94 -0.30 -24.02
N CYS A 171 4.72 0.40 -23.19
CA CYS A 171 6.06 0.01 -22.75
C CYS A 171 6.05 -0.94 -21.53
N LYS A 172 5.38 -2.09 -21.64
CA LYS A 172 5.23 -3.08 -20.54
C LYS A 172 6.49 -3.92 -20.25
N GLU A 173 7.68 -3.31 -20.32
CA GLU A 173 8.96 -4.04 -20.22
C GLU A 173 9.31 -4.46 -18.77
N HIS A 174 8.87 -3.69 -17.77
CA HIS A 174 9.18 -4.01 -16.38
C HIS A 174 8.29 -5.15 -15.84
N LYS A 175 8.90 -6.24 -15.36
CA LYS A 175 8.17 -7.47 -14.95
C LYS A 175 7.12 -7.25 -13.85
N PHE A 176 7.33 -6.25 -12.99
CA PHE A 176 6.38 -5.88 -11.93
C PHE A 176 5.27 -4.89 -12.35
N PHE A 177 5.17 -4.52 -13.64
CA PHE A 177 4.10 -3.65 -14.15
C PHE A 177 2.70 -4.22 -13.91
N LYS A 178 2.51 -5.54 -14.13
CA LYS A 178 1.21 -6.19 -13.90
C LYS A 178 0.84 -6.27 -12.41
N PRO A 179 1.74 -6.65 -11.48
CA PRO A 179 1.56 -6.42 -10.05
C PRO A 179 1.19 -4.98 -9.67
N LEU A 180 1.88 -3.96 -10.21
CA LEU A 180 1.61 -2.54 -9.93
C LEU A 180 0.18 -2.15 -10.34
N GLU A 181 -0.22 -2.44 -11.59
CA GLU A 181 -1.57 -2.18 -12.13
C GLU A 181 -2.65 -2.85 -11.27
N ARG A 182 -2.45 -4.14 -10.98
CA ARG A 182 -3.37 -4.98 -10.19
C ARG A 182 -3.54 -4.49 -8.75
N TYR A 183 -2.46 -4.07 -8.11
CA TYR A 183 -2.46 -3.59 -6.73
C TYR A 183 -3.07 -2.18 -6.65
N ARG A 184 -2.79 -1.30 -7.64
CA ARG A 184 -3.49 -0.03 -7.84
C ARG A 184 -5.01 -0.24 -7.93
N ASP A 185 -5.49 -1.16 -8.77
CA ASP A 185 -6.94 -1.39 -8.93
C ASP A 185 -7.60 -2.04 -7.71
N GLN A 186 -6.89 -2.93 -7.00
CA GLN A 186 -7.34 -3.51 -5.73
C GLN A 186 -7.46 -2.48 -4.60
N ILE A 187 -6.71 -1.38 -4.67
CA ILE A 187 -6.79 -0.25 -3.75
C ILE A 187 -7.87 0.73 -4.22
N ALA A 188 -7.79 1.20 -5.46
CA ALA A 188 -8.69 2.23 -6.01
C ALA A 188 -10.17 1.82 -5.96
N SER A 189 -10.49 0.54 -6.15
CA SER A 189 -11.86 0.01 -6.00
C SER A 189 -12.43 0.17 -4.60
N ARG A 190 -11.61 0.07 -3.54
CA ARG A 190 -12.04 0.17 -2.13
C ARG A 190 -12.23 1.60 -1.64
N PHE A 191 -11.55 2.58 -2.26
CA PHE A 191 -11.49 3.96 -1.76
C PHE A 191 -12.09 5.02 -2.69
N LYS A 192 -12.29 4.76 -4.00
CA LYS A 192 -13.06 5.68 -4.86
C LYS A 192 -14.56 5.62 -4.58
N ASN A 193 -15.07 4.42 -4.29
CA ASN A 193 -16.50 4.18 -4.11
C ASN A 193 -16.73 3.74 -2.65
N ASN A 194 -17.57 4.46 -1.90
CA ASN A 194 -17.96 4.04 -0.55
C ASN A 194 -18.48 2.59 -0.57
N VAL A 195 -17.91 1.69 0.22
CA VAL A 195 -18.26 0.26 0.32
C VAL A 195 -19.60 0.04 1.06
N GLN A 196 -20.51 0.99 0.95
CA GLN A 196 -21.79 1.08 1.65
C GLN A 196 -22.98 0.60 0.78
N SER A 197 -22.77 0.34 -0.51
CA SER A 197 -23.81 -0.16 -1.43
C SER A 197 -23.42 -1.50 -2.06
N LEU A 198 -24.41 -2.36 -2.31
CA LEU A 198 -24.22 -3.64 -2.98
C LEU A 198 -23.66 -3.47 -4.40
N GLY A 199 -24.09 -2.44 -5.14
CA GLY A 199 -23.58 -2.14 -6.48
C GLY A 199 -22.07 -1.87 -6.50
N ASN A 200 -21.56 -1.11 -5.53
CA ASN A 200 -20.13 -0.81 -5.41
C ASN A 200 -19.31 -2.07 -5.05
N THR A 201 -19.88 -2.95 -4.21
CA THR A 201 -19.30 -4.28 -3.91
C THR A 201 -19.26 -5.16 -5.15
N LEU A 202 -20.34 -5.23 -5.93
CA LEU A 202 -20.40 -6.02 -7.17
C LEU A 202 -19.42 -5.49 -8.24
N GLU A 203 -19.34 -4.18 -8.44
CA GLU A 203 -18.37 -3.57 -9.36
C GLU A 203 -16.91 -3.92 -8.96
N SER A 204 -16.62 -3.88 -7.66
CA SER A 204 -15.31 -4.24 -7.11
C SER A 204 -14.99 -5.72 -7.32
N LEU A 205 -15.94 -6.62 -7.04
CA LEU A 205 -15.79 -8.06 -7.24
C LEU A 205 -15.60 -8.42 -8.72
N SER A 206 -16.29 -7.75 -9.65
CA SER A 206 -16.10 -7.95 -11.09
C SER A 206 -14.71 -7.52 -11.56
N LYS A 207 -14.15 -6.42 -11.03
CA LYS A 207 -12.76 -6.02 -11.30
C LYS A 207 -11.78 -7.06 -10.75
N ILE A 208 -11.98 -7.53 -9.51
CA ILE A 208 -11.13 -8.56 -8.90
C ILE A 208 -11.18 -9.87 -9.70
N PHE A 209 -12.35 -10.27 -10.23
CA PHE A 209 -12.49 -11.40 -11.16
C PHE A 209 -11.67 -11.18 -12.43
N PHE A 210 -11.81 -10.03 -13.09
CA PHE A 210 -11.03 -9.69 -14.29
C PHE A 210 -9.52 -9.72 -14.05
N HIS A 211 -9.04 -9.16 -12.93
CA HIS A 211 -7.63 -9.26 -12.51
C HIS A 211 -7.20 -10.66 -12.02
N SER A 212 -8.08 -11.67 -12.13
CA SER A 212 -7.81 -13.07 -11.78
C SER A 212 -8.04 -14.04 -12.95
N THR A 213 -8.68 -13.61 -14.04
CA THR A 213 -8.93 -14.44 -15.24
C THR A 213 -8.48 -13.79 -16.55
N SER A 214 -8.25 -12.47 -16.57
CA SER A 214 -8.17 -11.63 -17.79
C SER A 214 -9.41 -11.68 -18.68
N MET A 215 -10.56 -12.14 -18.16
CA MET A 215 -11.85 -12.23 -18.84
C MET A 215 -12.92 -11.49 -18.04
N LYS A 216 -14.00 -11.05 -18.69
CA LYS A 216 -15.08 -10.38 -17.95
C LYS A 216 -15.91 -11.41 -17.20
N LEU A 217 -16.45 -11.03 -16.05
CA LEU A 217 -17.45 -11.84 -15.34
C LEU A 217 -18.70 -12.06 -16.21
N GLU A 218 -19.05 -11.09 -17.05
CA GLU A 218 -20.11 -11.16 -18.06
C GLU A 218 -19.95 -12.35 -19.02
N ASP A 219 -18.71 -12.76 -19.33
CA ASP A 219 -18.41 -13.85 -20.27
C ASP A 219 -18.66 -15.25 -19.65
N PHE A 220 -18.82 -15.33 -18.33
CA PHE A 220 -19.03 -16.58 -17.56
C PHE A 220 -20.48 -16.78 -17.09
N LEU A 221 -21.35 -15.78 -17.27
CA LEU A 221 -22.71 -15.77 -16.76
C LEU A 221 -23.74 -15.92 -17.89
N LEU A 222 -24.94 -16.38 -17.56
CA LEU A 222 -26.04 -16.38 -18.52
C LEU A 222 -26.41 -14.92 -18.90
N PRO A 223 -26.78 -14.65 -20.16
CA PRO A 223 -27.08 -13.29 -20.61
C PRO A 223 -28.08 -12.57 -19.71
N GLY A 224 -27.74 -11.34 -19.31
CA GLY A 224 -28.57 -10.50 -18.45
C GLY A 224 -28.45 -10.75 -16.93
N VAL A 225 -27.84 -11.85 -16.47
CA VAL A 225 -27.67 -12.12 -15.02
C VAL A 225 -26.89 -11.00 -14.33
N TRP A 226 -25.82 -10.51 -14.96
CA TRP A 226 -25.00 -9.44 -14.39
C TRP A 226 -25.74 -8.09 -14.30
N GLU A 227 -26.55 -7.74 -15.31
CA GLU A 227 -27.41 -6.55 -15.24
C GLU A 227 -28.50 -6.70 -14.18
N HIS A 228 -29.11 -7.88 -14.07
CA HIS A 228 -30.09 -8.18 -13.03
C HIS A 228 -29.49 -7.98 -11.63
N MET A 229 -28.29 -8.50 -11.38
CA MET A 229 -27.60 -8.35 -10.08
C MET A 229 -27.20 -6.92 -9.75
N LYS A 230 -26.83 -6.10 -10.75
CA LYS A 230 -26.51 -4.67 -10.55
C LYS A 230 -27.74 -3.80 -10.27
N THR A 231 -28.93 -4.21 -10.73
CA THR A 231 -30.15 -3.37 -10.73
C THR A 231 -31.24 -3.82 -9.77
N SER A 232 -31.25 -5.09 -9.36
CA SER A 232 -32.33 -5.66 -8.54
C SER A 232 -31.92 -5.75 -7.07
N PRO A 233 -32.83 -5.47 -6.12
CA PRO A 233 -32.59 -5.77 -4.71
C PRO A 233 -32.47 -7.29 -4.49
N VAL A 234 -31.72 -7.69 -3.48
CA VAL A 234 -31.65 -9.10 -3.08
C VAL A 234 -32.92 -9.45 -2.28
N THR A 235 -33.55 -10.56 -2.63
CA THR A 235 -34.74 -11.09 -1.98
C THR A 235 -34.54 -12.60 -1.71
N PRO A 236 -35.33 -13.23 -0.81
CA PRO A 236 -35.26 -14.67 -0.60
C PRO A 236 -35.43 -15.51 -1.87
N GLN A 237 -36.11 -14.99 -2.89
CA GLN A 237 -36.37 -15.68 -4.17
C GLN A 237 -35.20 -15.58 -5.16
N ASN A 238 -34.44 -14.48 -5.19
CA ASN A 238 -33.27 -14.34 -6.08
C ASN A 238 -31.92 -14.61 -5.39
N PHE A 239 -31.90 -14.74 -4.05
CA PHE A 239 -30.70 -15.02 -3.25
C PHE A 239 -29.81 -16.13 -3.81
N ILE A 240 -30.39 -17.25 -4.26
CA ILE A 240 -29.64 -18.39 -4.80
C ILE A 240 -28.81 -18.00 -6.02
N LEU A 241 -29.35 -17.16 -6.91
CA LEU A 241 -28.63 -16.66 -8.09
C LEU A 241 -27.45 -15.76 -7.69
N PHE A 242 -27.69 -14.80 -6.78
CA PHE A 242 -26.63 -13.94 -6.26
C PHE A 242 -25.53 -14.76 -5.57
N LYS A 243 -25.91 -15.76 -4.75
CA LYS A 243 -24.96 -16.66 -4.08
C LYS A 243 -24.12 -17.45 -5.10
N GLN A 244 -24.74 -18.05 -6.12
CA GLN A 244 -24.02 -18.82 -7.16
C GLN A 244 -22.98 -17.97 -7.90
N VAL A 245 -23.31 -16.73 -8.25
CA VAL A 245 -22.35 -15.82 -8.91
C VAL A 245 -21.22 -15.41 -7.96
N LEU A 246 -21.52 -15.15 -6.69
CA LEU A 246 -20.50 -14.88 -5.68
C LEU A 246 -19.58 -16.08 -5.42
N ASP A 247 -20.13 -17.30 -5.32
CA ASP A 247 -19.38 -18.55 -5.18
C ASP A 247 -18.38 -18.72 -6.35
N ILE A 248 -18.81 -18.47 -7.60
CA ILE A 248 -17.94 -18.51 -8.80
C ILE A 248 -16.79 -17.50 -8.69
N ILE A 249 -17.07 -16.26 -8.27
CA ILE A 249 -16.05 -15.22 -8.11
C ILE A 249 -15.03 -15.63 -7.03
N PHE A 250 -15.49 -16.08 -5.86
CA PHE A 250 -14.60 -16.44 -4.75
C PHE A 250 -13.78 -17.70 -5.04
N GLN A 251 -14.36 -18.74 -5.65
CA GLN A 251 -13.59 -19.92 -6.10
C GLN A 251 -12.50 -19.53 -7.11
N THR A 252 -12.82 -18.62 -8.03
CA THR A 252 -11.85 -18.10 -9.01
C THR A 252 -10.74 -17.30 -8.33
N MET A 253 -11.08 -16.44 -7.36
CA MET A 253 -10.12 -15.68 -6.55
C MET A 253 -9.19 -16.60 -5.73
N VAL A 254 -9.73 -17.64 -5.10
CA VAL A 254 -8.94 -18.62 -4.32
C VAL A 254 -7.98 -19.37 -5.24
N LYS A 255 -8.46 -19.90 -6.37
CA LYS A 255 -7.61 -20.63 -7.34
C LYS A 255 -6.50 -19.74 -7.89
N PHE A 256 -6.83 -18.51 -8.33
CA PHE A 256 -5.82 -17.57 -8.80
C PHE A 256 -4.79 -17.24 -7.71
N LYS A 257 -5.25 -16.96 -6.49
CA LYS A 257 -4.36 -16.67 -5.36
C LYS A 257 -3.39 -17.81 -5.11
N GLN A 258 -3.87 -19.05 -5.08
CA GLN A 258 -3.01 -20.22 -4.94
C GLN A 258 -1.92 -20.25 -6.02
N THR A 259 -2.29 -20.17 -7.30
CA THR A 259 -1.32 -20.18 -8.41
C THR A 259 -0.30 -19.03 -8.35
N VAL A 260 -0.70 -17.84 -7.90
CA VAL A 260 0.26 -16.74 -7.72
C VAL A 260 1.14 -16.94 -6.49
N THR A 261 0.59 -17.33 -5.34
CA THR A 261 1.39 -17.63 -4.14
C THR A 261 2.42 -18.73 -4.41
N GLU A 262 2.07 -19.76 -5.18
CA GLU A 262 2.99 -20.81 -5.66
C GLU A 262 4.13 -20.25 -6.54
N SER A 263 3.90 -19.16 -7.29
CA SER A 263 4.93 -18.50 -8.11
C SER A 263 5.85 -17.51 -7.37
N LEU A 264 5.50 -17.13 -6.13
CA LEU A 264 6.16 -16.06 -5.38
C LEU A 264 7.33 -16.54 -4.52
N VAL A 265 8.33 -17.14 -5.16
CA VAL A 265 9.51 -17.77 -4.52
C VAL A 265 10.21 -16.84 -3.50
N ASP A 266 10.38 -15.55 -3.84
CA ASP A 266 10.95 -14.51 -2.95
C ASP A 266 10.24 -14.39 -1.60
N CYS A 267 8.95 -14.74 -1.54
CA CYS A 267 8.10 -14.63 -0.36
C CYS A 267 7.99 -15.96 0.42
N HIS A 268 8.52 -17.08 -0.10
CA HIS A 268 8.26 -18.42 0.44
C HIS A 268 8.91 -18.66 1.82
N ASN A 269 8.16 -18.36 2.88
CA ASN A 269 8.37 -18.86 4.23
C ASN A 269 7.02 -19.27 4.85
N GLU A 270 7.04 -20.07 5.92
CA GLU A 270 5.82 -20.62 6.54
C GLU A 270 4.85 -19.51 7.02
N ILE A 271 5.41 -18.45 7.62
CA ILE A 271 4.68 -17.30 8.16
C ILE A 271 3.98 -16.51 7.03
N PHE A 272 4.58 -16.42 5.83
CA PHE A 272 3.95 -15.84 4.65
C PHE A 272 2.75 -16.68 4.20
N PHE A 273 2.85 -18.01 4.16
CA PHE A 273 1.72 -18.86 3.79
C PHE A 273 0.57 -18.77 4.81
N GLN A 274 0.87 -18.78 6.11
CA GLN A 274 -0.07 -18.52 7.21
C GLN A 274 -0.75 -17.15 7.05
N SER A 275 0.05 -16.09 6.89
CA SER A 275 -0.43 -14.71 6.71
C SER A 275 -1.30 -14.55 5.46
N GLN A 276 -0.89 -15.08 4.31
CA GLN A 276 -1.69 -15.03 3.08
C GLN A 276 -2.98 -15.85 3.19
N ARG A 277 -2.98 -16.96 3.94
CA ARG A 277 -4.20 -17.72 4.27
C ARG A 277 -5.15 -16.86 5.12
N LEU A 278 -4.66 -16.30 6.23
CA LEU A 278 -5.44 -15.46 7.13
C LEU A 278 -6.03 -14.22 6.42
N TYR A 279 -5.21 -13.44 5.70
CA TYR A 279 -5.69 -12.31 4.89
C TYR A 279 -6.69 -12.73 3.82
N THR A 280 -6.53 -13.93 3.23
CA THR A 280 -7.47 -14.44 2.22
C THR A 280 -8.81 -14.82 2.82
N THR A 281 -8.82 -15.47 3.98
CA THR A 281 -10.03 -15.73 4.77
C THR A 281 -10.73 -14.42 5.09
N ILE A 282 -10.06 -13.48 5.78
CA ILE A 282 -10.65 -12.22 6.27
C ILE A 282 -11.29 -11.42 5.13
N ILE A 283 -10.63 -11.32 3.97
CA ILE A 283 -11.18 -10.62 2.80
C ILE A 283 -12.38 -11.36 2.22
N THR A 284 -12.31 -12.69 2.06
CA THR A 284 -13.36 -13.47 1.38
C THR A 284 -14.60 -13.58 2.25
N GLU A 285 -14.44 -14.04 3.50
CA GLU A 285 -15.48 -14.13 4.51
C GLU A 285 -16.07 -12.74 4.85
N GLY A 286 -15.24 -11.69 4.86
CA GLY A 286 -15.69 -10.30 5.03
C GLY A 286 -16.62 -9.82 3.90
N TYR A 287 -16.34 -10.16 2.64
CA TYR A 287 -17.27 -9.86 1.54
C TYR A 287 -18.58 -10.67 1.64
N ILE A 288 -18.51 -11.95 2.05
CA ILE A 288 -19.72 -12.78 2.25
C ILE A 288 -20.57 -12.20 3.40
N LEU A 289 -19.94 -11.76 4.51
CA LEU A 289 -20.60 -11.11 5.64
C LEU A 289 -21.30 -9.79 5.21
N LEU A 290 -20.62 -8.96 4.40
CA LEU A 290 -21.18 -7.71 3.86
C LEU A 290 -22.39 -7.94 2.93
N PHE A 291 -22.38 -9.05 2.17
CA PHE A 291 -23.51 -9.47 1.34
C PHE A 291 -24.67 -9.99 2.18
N LEU A 292 -24.42 -10.93 3.11
CA LEU A 292 -25.45 -11.51 3.98
C LEU A 292 -26.11 -10.46 4.88
N LYS A 293 -25.39 -9.41 5.30
CA LYS A 293 -25.96 -8.27 6.04
C LYS A 293 -27.13 -7.58 5.32
N GLN A 294 -27.24 -7.70 4.00
CA GLN A 294 -28.35 -7.15 3.21
C GLN A 294 -29.65 -7.99 3.31
N ILE A 295 -29.62 -9.19 3.89
CA ILE A 295 -30.70 -10.20 3.83
C ILE A 295 -31.11 -10.63 5.24
N GLN A 296 -31.63 -9.70 6.03
CA GLN A 296 -31.89 -9.85 7.48
C GLN A 296 -32.74 -11.09 7.85
N GLU A 297 -33.60 -11.55 6.94
CA GLU A 297 -34.52 -12.69 7.14
C GLU A 297 -33.83 -14.07 7.07
N VAL A 298 -32.63 -14.15 6.46
CA VAL A 298 -31.92 -15.42 6.17
C VAL A 298 -30.53 -15.45 6.82
N SER A 299 -29.98 -14.29 7.19
CA SER A 299 -28.55 -14.14 7.37
C SER A 299 -27.99 -14.48 8.75
N PHE A 300 -28.76 -14.33 9.83
CA PHE A 300 -28.18 -14.26 11.19
C PHE A 300 -27.29 -15.46 11.58
N PRO A 301 -27.74 -16.74 11.42
CA PRO A 301 -26.90 -17.89 11.78
C PRO A 301 -25.69 -18.07 10.85
N ALA A 302 -25.83 -17.72 9.56
CA ALA A 302 -24.73 -17.78 8.60
C ALA A 302 -23.68 -16.68 8.85
N MET A 303 -24.12 -15.48 9.26
CA MET A 303 -23.22 -14.40 9.69
C MET A 303 -22.48 -14.75 10.99
N GLU A 304 -23.15 -15.45 11.92
CA GLU A 304 -22.53 -15.97 13.14
C GLU A 304 -21.48 -17.06 12.83
N GLU A 305 -21.79 -18.03 11.96
CA GLU A 305 -20.83 -19.05 11.49
C GLU A 305 -19.60 -18.41 10.83
N ILE A 306 -19.79 -17.37 10.02
CA ILE A 306 -18.72 -16.65 9.33
C ILE A 306 -17.88 -15.82 10.31
N ALA A 307 -18.51 -15.12 11.26
CA ALA A 307 -17.81 -14.42 12.32
C ALA A 307 -16.99 -15.38 13.20
N LEU A 308 -17.53 -16.58 13.49
CA LEU A 308 -16.82 -17.63 14.22
C LEU A 308 -15.64 -18.20 13.42
N LYS A 309 -15.78 -18.41 12.10
CA LYS A 309 -14.65 -18.82 11.23
C LYS A 309 -13.53 -17.78 11.21
N ILE A 310 -13.87 -16.49 11.07
CA ILE A 310 -12.89 -15.40 11.13
C ILE A 310 -12.19 -15.40 12.49
N THR A 311 -12.94 -15.47 13.60
CA THR A 311 -12.38 -15.50 14.96
C THR A 311 -11.45 -16.69 15.15
N LEU A 312 -11.91 -17.92 14.87
CA LEU A 312 -11.11 -19.14 15.07
C LEU A 312 -9.87 -19.20 14.18
N LEU A 313 -9.92 -18.71 12.93
CA LEU A 313 -8.73 -18.64 12.07
C LEU A 313 -7.77 -17.53 12.52
N THR A 314 -8.29 -16.43 13.06
CA THR A 314 -7.45 -15.38 13.67
C THR A 314 -6.80 -15.88 14.97
N GLU A 315 -7.49 -16.72 15.74
CA GLU A 315 -6.97 -17.35 16.96
C GLU A 315 -5.87 -18.37 16.64
N ASN A 316 -6.15 -19.33 15.76
CA ASN A 316 -5.20 -20.41 15.39
C ASN A 316 -3.96 -19.93 14.63
N GLU A 317 -4.01 -18.81 13.90
CA GLU A 317 -2.88 -18.31 13.09
C GLU A 317 -2.08 -17.18 13.79
N LEU A 318 -2.48 -16.74 14.99
CA LEU A 318 -1.79 -15.67 15.75
C LEU A 318 -1.44 -16.01 17.21
N PHE A 319 -2.04 -17.06 17.81
CA PHE A 319 -1.92 -17.36 19.25
C PHE A 319 -1.55 -18.81 19.59
N LEU A 320 -1.26 -19.66 18.59
CA LEU A 320 -0.87 -21.07 18.73
C LEU A 320 0.42 -21.38 17.94
#